data_AF-A0AAV4QSV8-F1
#
_entry.id   AF-A0AAV4QSV8-F1
#
_cell.length_a   1.000
_cell.length_b   1.000
_cell.length_c   1.000
_cell.angle_alpha   90.00
_cell.angle_beta   90.00
_cell.angle_gamma   90.00
#
_symmetry.space_group_name_H-M   'P 1'
#
loop_
_entity.id
_entity.type
_entity.pdbx_description
1 polymer ?
#
loop_
_entity_poly.entity_id
_entity_poly.type
_entity_poly.pdbx_seq_one_letter_code
_entity_poly.pdbx_strand_id
1 'polypeptide(L)'
;MHRTPQIMKKKNLLDFSFIHKLLHKSYCCLGVITSLAGVYAYFAIMAENGFTPRHLLGIREVWYSKAVNDLKDYFNQEWVGGGFFK
;
A
#
# COMPACT_ATOMS: atom_id res chain seq x y z
N MET A 1 -27.11 19.07 -30.53
CA MET A 1 -26.63 19.02 -29.13
C MET A 1 -27.11 20.27 -28.41
N HIS A 2 -28.13 20.15 -27.57
CA HIS A 2 -28.70 21.27 -26.81
C HIS A 2 -28.95 20.82 -25.36
N ARG A 3 -27.87 20.58 -24.61
CA ARG A 3 -27.95 20.43 -23.15
C ARG A 3 -27.91 21.85 -22.57
N THR A 4 -29.04 22.37 -22.12
CA THR A 4 -29.09 23.66 -21.43
C THR A 4 -28.21 23.62 -20.17
N PRO A 5 -27.56 24.74 -19.79
CA PRO A 5 -26.71 24.78 -18.61
C PRO A 5 -27.57 24.52 -17.37
N GLN A 6 -27.34 23.39 -16.71
CA GLN A 6 -27.96 23.10 -15.43
C GLN A 6 -27.18 23.84 -14.35
N ILE A 7 -27.66 24.99 -13.90
CA ILE A 7 -27.23 25.53 -12.60
C ILE A 7 -27.67 24.48 -11.56
N MET A 8 -26.70 23.74 -11.00
CA MET A 8 -26.95 22.65 -10.06
C MET A 8 -27.79 23.17 -8.90
N LYS A 9 -29.07 22.79 -8.84
CA LYS A 9 -29.88 23.02 -7.64
C LYS A 9 -29.23 22.24 -6.49
N LYS A 10 -28.85 22.95 -5.43
CA LYS A 10 -28.17 22.47 -4.21
C LYS A 10 -28.79 21.23 -3.55
N LYS A 11 -30.00 20.84 -3.94
CA LYS A 11 -30.75 19.66 -3.48
C LYS A 11 -30.09 18.32 -3.84
N ASN A 12 -29.31 18.27 -4.94
CA ASN A 12 -28.62 17.03 -5.35
C ASN A 12 -27.23 16.88 -4.70
N LEU A 13 -26.71 17.93 -4.07
CA LEU A 13 -25.38 17.95 -3.45
C LEU A 13 -25.36 17.33 -2.06
N LEU A 14 -26.51 17.25 -1.40
CA LEU A 14 -26.70 16.63 -0.08
C LEU A 14 -27.44 15.30 -0.17
N ASP A 15 -27.59 14.74 -1.38
CA ASP A 15 -28.21 13.43 -1.52
C ASP A 15 -27.23 12.35 -1.04
N PHE A 16 -27.49 11.88 0.18
CA PHE A 16 -26.71 10.84 0.85
C PHE A 16 -26.59 9.58 0.00
N SER A 17 -27.62 9.21 -0.78
CA SER A 17 -27.60 8.02 -1.63
C SER A 17 -26.58 8.15 -2.76
N PHE A 18 -26.47 9.33 -3.35
CA PHE A 18 -25.51 9.62 -4.41
C PHE A 18 -24.07 9.65 -3.88
N ILE A 19 -23.86 10.34 -2.75
CA ILE A 19 -22.54 10.41 -2.10
C ILE A 19 -22.06 9.00 -1.72
N HIS A 20 -22.93 8.17 -1.12
CA HIS A 20 -22.58 6.80 -0.74
C HIS A 20 -22.19 5.93 -1.95
N LYS A 21 -22.91 6.04 -3.08
CA LYS A 21 -22.59 5.31 -4.32
C LYS A 21 -21.25 5.74 -4.92
N LEU A 22 -20.96 7.04 -4.94
CA LEU A 22 -19.68 7.55 -5.41
C LEU A 22 -18.53 7.10 -4.51
N LEU A 23 -18.71 7.24 -3.19
CA LEU A 23 -17.73 6.88 -2.20
C LEU A 23 -17.39 5.38 -2.25
N HIS A 24 -18.42 4.54 -2.37
CA HIS A 24 -18.25 3.09 -2.52
C HIS A 24 -17.44 2.72 -3.78
N LYS A 25 -17.76 3.31 -4.94
CA LYS A 25 -17.02 3.04 -6.18
C LYS A 25 -15.58 3.52 -6.10
N SER A 26 -15.36 4.72 -5.58
CA SER A 26 -14.02 5.30 -5.46
C SER A 26 -13.14 4.51 -4.48
N TYR A 27 -13.63 4.17 -3.28
CA TYR A 27 -12.83 3.39 -2.33
C TYR A 27 -12.56 1.97 -2.80
N CYS A 28 -13.55 1.30 -3.39
CA CYS A 28 -13.38 -0.07 -3.86
C CYS A 28 -12.39 -0.14 -5.03
N CYS A 29 -12.52 0.72 -6.04
CA CYS A 29 -11.64 0.65 -7.21
C CYS A 29 -10.27 1.31 -6.96
N LEU A 30 -10.25 2.58 -6.54
CA LEU A 30 -8.98 3.31 -6.40
C LEU A 30 -8.20 2.84 -5.18
N GLY A 31 -8.88 2.59 -4.05
CA GLY A 31 -8.23 2.13 -2.83
C GLY A 31 -7.56 0.77 -3.02
N VAL A 32 -8.23 -0.19 -3.67
CA VAL A 32 -7.67 -1.52 -3.94
C VAL A 32 -6.48 -1.43 -4.90
N ILE A 33 -6.58 -0.67 -5.99
CA ILE A 33 -5.49 -0.54 -6.96
C ILE A 33 -4.26 0.09 -6.32
N THR A 34 -4.42 1.18 -5.57
CA THR A 34 -3.29 1.85 -4.91
C THR A 34 -2.68 0.98 -3.82
N SER A 35 -3.50 0.27 -3.02
CA SER A 35 -3.00 -0.65 -2.01
C SER A 35 -2.21 -1.80 -2.64
N LEU A 36 -2.69 -2.37 -3.74
CA LEU A 36 -1.97 -3.42 -4.47
C LEU A 36 -0.67 -2.91 -5.08
N ALA A 37 -0.67 -1.71 -5.66
CA ALA A 37 0.55 -1.10 -6.22
C ALA A 37 1.62 -0.87 -5.15
N GLY A 38 1.22 -0.40 -3.95
CA GLY A 38 2.13 -0.21 -2.83
C GLY A 38 2.69 -1.52 -2.28
N VAL A 39 1.84 -2.53 -2.12
CA VAL A 39 2.25 -3.88 -1.69
C VAL A 39 3.18 -4.53 -2.72
N TYR A 40 2.89 -4.36 -4.01
CA TYR A 40 3.74 -4.85 -5.09
C TYR A 40 5.12 -4.19 -5.07
N ALA A 41 5.19 -2.86 -4.97
CA ALA A 41 6.46 -2.14 -4.90
C ALA A 41 7.30 -2.59 -3.69
N TYR A 42 6.67 -2.82 -2.54
CA TYR A 42 7.35 -3.36 -1.36
C TYR A 42 7.96 -4.75 -1.65
N PHE A 43 7.19 -5.66 -2.25
CA PHE A 43 7.71 -6.98 -2.61
C PHE A 43 8.81 -6.93 -3.67
N ALA A 44 8.70 -6.03 -4.66
CA ALA A 44 9.71 -5.86 -5.70
C ALA A 44 11.06 -5.43 -5.11
N ILE A 45 11.06 -4.37 -4.29
CA ILE A 45 12.28 -3.86 -3.64
C ILE A 45 12.87 -4.92 -2.70
N MET A 46 12.03 -5.60 -1.91
CA MET A 46 12.52 -6.61 -0.97
C MET A 46 13.10 -7.83 -1.71
N ALA A 47 12.49 -8.24 -2.83
CA ALA A 47 13.02 -9.32 -3.66
C ALA A 47 14.36 -8.97 -4.32
N GLU A 48 14.53 -7.72 -4.78
CA GLU A 48 15.81 -7.21 -5.30
C GLU A 48 16.91 -7.23 -4.24
N ASN A 49 16.57 -6.95 -2.98
CA ASN A 49 17.49 -7.02 -1.85
C ASN A 49 17.66 -8.44 -1.27
N GLY A 50 17.25 -9.49 -1.99
CA GLY A 50 17.46 -10.88 -1.57
C GLY A 50 16.43 -11.46 -0.60
N PHE A 51 15.42 -10.69 -0.22
CA PHE A 51 14.28 -11.17 0.56
C PHE A 51 13.14 -11.58 -0.38
N THR A 52 13.11 -12.86 -0.74
CA THR A 52 12.03 -13.39 -1.58
C THR A 52 10.67 -13.32 -0.86
N PRO A 53 9.54 -13.10 -1.55
CA PRO A 53 8.22 -12.97 -0.91
C PRO A 53 7.83 -14.13 0.01
N ARG A 54 8.37 -15.33 -0.25
CA ARG A 54 8.17 -16.52 0.59
C ARG A 54 8.96 -16.47 1.90
N HIS A 55 10.15 -15.86 1.88
CA HIS A 55 10.99 -15.62 3.04
C HIS A 55 10.53 -14.42 3.87
N LEU A 56 9.74 -13.49 3.31
CA LEU A 56 9.18 -12.34 4.05
C LEU A 56 8.08 -12.70 5.05
N LEU A 57 7.48 -13.89 4.97
CA LEU A 57 6.43 -14.28 5.89
C LEU A 57 7.04 -14.69 7.24
N GLY A 58 6.80 -13.89 8.27
CA GLY A 58 7.24 -14.16 9.65
C GLY A 58 8.56 -13.50 10.06
N ILE A 59 9.26 -12.81 9.15
CA ILE A 59 10.53 -12.13 9.50
C ILE A 59 10.34 -10.85 10.32
N ARG A 60 9.10 -10.39 10.51
CA ARG A 60 8.85 -9.09 11.15
C ARG A 60 9.33 -9.05 12.60
N GLU A 61 9.21 -10.15 13.34
CA GLU A 61 9.71 -10.23 14.72
C GLU A 61 11.24 -10.17 14.78
N VAL A 62 11.90 -10.83 13.82
CA VAL A 62 13.36 -10.86 13.73
C VAL A 62 13.91 -9.52 13.22
N TRP A 63 13.22 -8.88 12.28
CA TRP A 63 13.57 -7.57 11.71
C TRP A 63 13.52 -6.43 12.75
N TYR A 64 12.58 -6.48 13.70
CA TYR A 64 12.50 -5.48 14.78
C TYR A 64 13.44 -5.77 15.96
N SER A 65 14.01 -6.97 16.04
CA SER A 65 14.90 -7.34 17.14
C SER A 65 16.25 -6.65 16.99
N LYS A 66 16.51 -5.66 17.86
CA LYS A 66 17.81 -4.96 17.94
C LYS A 66 18.99 -5.88 18.33
N ALA A 67 18.70 -7.10 18.79
CA ALA A 67 19.71 -8.08 19.20
C ALA A 67 20.11 -9.04 18.07
N VAL A 68 19.38 -9.07 16.96
CA VAL A 68 19.68 -9.94 15.81
C VAL A 68 20.33 -9.08 14.72
N ASN A 69 21.65 -9.23 14.58
CA ASN A 69 22.43 -8.55 13.53
C ASN A 69 22.68 -9.43 12.30
N ASP A 70 22.27 -10.70 12.36
CA ASP A 70 22.61 -11.72 11.36
C ASP A 70 21.35 -12.16 10.60
N LEU A 71 20.51 -11.19 10.19
CA LEU A 71 19.35 -11.51 9.37
C LEU A 71 19.85 -11.91 7.98
N LYS A 72 19.81 -13.21 7.71
CA LYS A 72 20.33 -13.82 6.49
C LYS A 72 19.33 -13.73 5.34
N ASP A 73 19.74 -13.09 4.26
CA ASP A 73 18.98 -13.06 3.00
C ASP A 73 19.27 -14.29 2.12
N TYR A 74 18.57 -14.44 0.99
CA TYR A 74 18.78 -15.55 0.04
C TYR A 74 20.18 -15.55 -0.59
N PHE A 75 20.87 -14.40 -0.59
CA PHE A 75 22.24 -14.26 -1.07
C PHE A 75 23.31 -14.55 -0.01
N ASN A 76 22.90 -15.00 1.18
CA ASN A 76 23.74 -15.24 2.35
C ASN A 76 24.42 -13.97 2.91
N GLN A 77 23.90 -12.78 2.64
CA GLN A 77 24.34 -11.53 3.27
C GLN A 77 23.63 -11.34 4.62
N GLU A 78 24.34 -10.74 5.56
CA GLU A 78 23.86 -10.46 6.92
C GLU A 78 23.47 -8.99 7.02
N TRP A 79 22.21 -8.75 7.42
CA TRP A 79 21.66 -7.40 7.55
C TRP A 79 21.67 -6.95 9.01
N VAL A 80 22.46 -5.90 9.30
CA VAL A 80 22.51 -5.25 10.62
C VAL A 80 21.27 -4.36 10.83
N GLY A 81 20.52 -4.63 11.89
CA GLY A 81 19.21 -4.00 12.16
C GLY A 81 19.24 -2.53 12.63
N GLY A 82 20.32 -1.77 12.43
CA GLY A 82 20.43 -0.47 13.15
C GLY A 82 21.52 0.51 12.75
N GLY A 83 21.86 0.67 11.47
CA GLY A 83 22.90 1.62 11.04
C GLY A 83 22.44 2.91 10.36
N PHE A 84 21.27 2.95 9.71
CA PHE A 84 21.01 3.96 8.66
C PHE A 84 20.15 5.17 9.07
N PHE A 85 19.45 5.11 10.22
CA PHE A 85 18.62 6.22 10.72
C PHE A 85 19.13 6.74 12.08
N LYS A 86 20.41 7.13 12.12
CA LYS A 86 20.99 7.83 13.28
C LYS A 86 21.66 9.11 12.83
#